data_AF-A0A540LTL9-F1
#
_entry.id   AF-A0A540LTL9-F1
#
_cell.length_a   1.000
_cell.length_b   1.000
_cell.length_c   1.000
_cell.angle_alpha   90.00
_cell.angle_beta   90.00
_cell.angle_gamma   90.00
#
_symmetry.space_group_name_H-M   'P 1'
#
loop_
_entity.id
_entity.type
_entity.pdbx_description
1 polymer ?
#
loop_
_entity_poly.entity_id
_entity_poly.type
_entity_poly.pdbx_seq_one_letter_code
_entity_poly.pdbx_strand_id
1 'polypeptide(L)'
;MLSDNTSSTQDFYHRATLEYNGVFRHYVYPKKTGSGSGGTRRQGWSSSSFIPSNLCTSILESTGGGACGFNSLCRDDTEGPVCECPDGYSFIDKNDVLKGCKQNFVSQSCDRAFPETHLFDFQELENRDWPLSDYQHFQPVSEDWCKQSCLSDCFCSVVIFKNDDCWKKGIPLMNGRIDPTVGKKALIKIRIDSNNSRKHSNSIPNLARLGLLCSSAFLNLLLLIITCLLFFHIIHHRKAKLSMLYPGVQGNNLKSFTYMELKGATNGFKEELGRGAFATVFKGVLASEDGKHVAVKRLDTMVRENDLEFKAEVSAIGRTNHKNLVQLLGFCNEGQHRILVYEFMSNGSLASFLFGESRPSWYQRREIALGTARGILYLHEECSIQILHCDIKPQNILLDDSFNARIADFGVAKLLKIEQTRTTTRFRGTRGYVAPEWFKSLPVTAKADVYSFGILLLEIVCCRKNYEAKMEDEDQMILADWAYHCYEQNKLHQLFRNDDDEARDDIEEMKTYLMIAFWCIQEDASRRPTMRNVTQMLEGTVELSNPPNPSSLYVQCKGL
;
A
#
# COMPACT_ATOMS: atom_id res chain seq x y z
N MET A 1 -0.37 13.87 -47.46
CA MET A 1 -0.04 14.69 -48.65
C MET A 1 -1.00 15.87 -48.65
N LEU A 2 -0.50 17.11 -48.72
CA LEU A 2 -1.35 18.30 -48.91
C LEU A 2 -1.99 18.22 -50.30
N SER A 3 -3.26 18.57 -50.42
CA SER A 3 -4.12 18.37 -51.60
C SER A 3 -3.50 18.83 -52.94
N ASP A 4 -3.78 18.10 -54.02
CA ASP A 4 -3.31 18.30 -55.41
C ASP A 4 -3.66 19.64 -56.07
N ASN A 5 -4.35 20.56 -55.37
CA ASN A 5 -4.64 21.92 -55.85
C ASN A 5 -3.58 22.94 -55.38
N THR A 6 -2.31 22.64 -55.59
CA THR A 6 -1.22 23.56 -55.26
C THR A 6 -1.21 24.74 -56.23
N SER A 7 -1.37 25.96 -55.70
CA SER A 7 -1.22 27.20 -56.47
C SER A 7 0.14 27.24 -57.19
N SER A 8 0.18 27.76 -58.42
CA SER A 8 1.38 27.81 -59.27
C SER A 8 2.55 28.55 -58.60
N THR A 9 3.72 27.91 -58.54
CA THR A 9 4.97 28.54 -58.04
C THR A 9 5.47 29.66 -58.93
N GLN A 10 5.00 29.76 -60.18
CA GLN A 10 5.30 30.86 -61.08
C GLN A 10 4.56 32.14 -60.68
N ASP A 11 3.34 32.01 -60.15
CA ASP A 11 2.44 33.13 -59.87
C ASP A 11 2.39 33.54 -58.39
N PHE A 12 2.86 32.67 -57.48
CA PHE A 12 2.79 32.90 -56.03
C PHE A 12 4.14 32.65 -55.31
N TYR A 13 4.39 33.40 -54.23
CA TYR A 13 5.34 33.01 -53.17
C TYR A 13 4.64 32.07 -52.20
N HIS A 14 5.38 31.09 -51.68
CA HIS A 14 4.84 30.09 -50.76
C HIS A 14 5.55 30.16 -49.42
N ARG A 15 4.81 29.92 -48.34
CA ARG A 15 5.33 29.80 -46.97
C ARG A 15 4.60 28.69 -46.26
N ALA A 16 5.30 27.77 -45.62
CA ALA A 16 4.69 26.77 -44.74
C ALA A 16 5.14 27.01 -43.29
N THR A 17 4.25 26.86 -42.33
CA THR A 17 4.52 27.13 -40.92
C THR A 17 3.76 26.16 -40.03
N LEU A 18 4.41 25.65 -38.99
CA LEU A 18 3.76 24.96 -37.88
C LEU A 18 3.33 26.03 -36.86
N GLU A 19 2.03 26.21 -36.70
CA GLU A 19 1.45 27.19 -35.78
C GLU A 19 1.49 26.69 -34.33
N TYR A 20 1.35 27.60 -33.35
CA TYR A 20 1.40 27.26 -31.92
C TYR A 20 0.30 26.29 -31.47
N ASN A 21 -0.80 26.23 -32.23
CA ASN A 21 -1.92 25.30 -32.04
C ASN A 21 -1.66 23.91 -32.67
N GLY A 22 -0.46 23.67 -33.21
CA GLY A 22 -0.07 22.40 -33.83
C GLY A 22 -0.55 22.21 -35.27
N VAL A 23 -1.20 23.21 -35.88
CA VAL A 23 -1.66 23.15 -37.27
C VAL A 23 -0.50 23.46 -38.23
N PHE A 24 -0.25 22.57 -39.19
CA PHE A 24 0.69 22.84 -40.26
C PHE A 24 -0.05 23.54 -41.42
N ARG A 25 0.24 24.82 -41.64
CA ARG A 25 -0.46 25.66 -42.63
C ARG A 25 0.47 26.11 -43.74
N HIS A 26 -0.05 26.03 -44.97
CA HIS A 26 0.57 26.50 -46.20
C HIS A 26 -0.10 27.79 -46.65
N TYR A 27 0.68 28.86 -46.73
CA TYR A 27 0.28 30.18 -47.17
C TYR A 27 0.81 30.50 -48.57
N VAL A 28 0.05 31.29 -49.32
CA VAL A 28 0.40 31.81 -50.65
C VAL A 28 0.25 33.33 -50.72
N TYR A 29 1.17 33.97 -51.44
CA TYR A 29 1.17 35.41 -51.70
C TYR A 29 1.34 35.70 -53.20
N PRO A 30 0.46 36.48 -53.85
CA PRO A 30 0.55 36.74 -55.30
C PRO A 30 1.81 37.53 -55.69
N LYS A 31 2.53 37.09 -56.74
CA LYS A 31 3.74 37.79 -57.26
C LYS A 31 3.43 39.00 -58.14
N LYS A 32 2.27 39.04 -58.80
CA LYS A 32 1.87 40.11 -59.73
C LYS A 32 0.63 40.85 -59.23
N THR A 33 0.60 42.17 -59.43
CA THR A 33 -0.57 43.03 -59.18
C THR A 33 -1.52 42.94 -60.38
N GLY A 34 -2.75 42.47 -60.16
CA GLY A 34 -3.80 42.54 -61.17
C GLY A 34 -4.22 43.98 -61.38
N SER A 35 -3.80 44.60 -62.49
CA SER A 35 -4.46 45.76 -63.06
C SER A 35 -5.78 45.29 -63.68
N GLY A 36 -6.91 45.54 -63.03
CA GLY A 36 -8.21 45.10 -63.53
C GLY A 36 -9.37 45.35 -62.55
N SER A 37 -10.00 46.52 -62.72
CA SER A 37 -11.37 46.92 -62.33
C SER A 37 -12.19 46.07 -61.35
N GLY A 38 -12.55 46.69 -60.22
CA GLY A 38 -13.85 46.43 -59.57
C GLY A 38 -13.83 45.48 -58.37
N GLY A 39 -13.02 45.77 -57.35
CA GLY A 39 -13.15 45.14 -56.04
C GLY A 39 -11.85 45.18 -55.25
N THR A 40 -11.82 45.92 -54.15
CA THR A 40 -10.71 46.03 -53.21
C THR A 40 -10.38 44.69 -52.54
N ARG A 41 -9.70 43.76 -53.24
CA ARG A 41 -9.08 42.59 -52.60
C ARG A 41 -7.78 43.02 -51.92
N ARG A 42 -7.76 42.95 -50.59
CA ARG A 42 -6.58 43.23 -49.77
C ARG A 42 -5.39 42.36 -50.22
N GLN A 43 -4.27 42.98 -50.55
CA GLN A 43 -3.01 42.28 -50.78
C GLN A 43 -2.47 41.78 -49.43
N GLY A 44 -2.33 40.47 -49.29
CA GLY A 44 -1.85 39.82 -48.07
C GLY A 44 -1.62 38.33 -48.28
N TRP A 45 -0.90 37.70 -47.34
CA TRP A 45 -0.78 36.24 -47.31
C TRP A 45 -2.17 35.62 -47.12
N SER A 46 -2.47 34.58 -47.90
CA SER A 46 -3.72 33.81 -47.78
C SER A 46 -3.41 32.35 -47.52
N SER A 47 -4.22 31.69 -46.70
CA SER A 47 -4.08 30.25 -46.43
C SER A 47 -4.52 29.46 -47.67
N SER A 48 -3.63 28.62 -48.20
CA SER A 48 -3.90 27.73 -49.34
C SER A 48 -4.36 26.35 -48.88
N SER A 49 -3.68 25.75 -47.91
CA SER A 49 -4.05 24.45 -47.34
C SER A 49 -3.51 24.30 -45.91
N PHE A 50 -4.12 23.44 -45.10
CA PHE A 50 -3.67 23.15 -43.74
C PHE A 50 -4.03 21.72 -43.32
N ILE A 51 -3.23 21.14 -42.43
CA ILE A 51 -3.45 19.81 -41.85
C ILE A 51 -3.27 19.91 -40.33
N PRO A 52 -4.16 19.31 -39.52
CA PRO A 52 -5.41 18.65 -39.92
C PRO A 52 -6.50 19.63 -40.38
N SER A 53 -7.50 19.15 -41.13
CA SER A 53 -8.59 19.99 -41.64
C SER A 53 -9.57 20.47 -40.57
N ASN A 54 -9.69 19.74 -39.45
CA ASN A 54 -10.52 20.11 -38.30
C ASN A 54 -9.83 19.65 -37.02
N LEU A 55 -9.30 20.59 -36.24
CA LEU A 55 -8.52 20.25 -35.04
C LEU A 55 -9.39 19.65 -33.93
N CYS A 56 -10.65 20.09 -33.81
CA CYS A 56 -11.60 19.65 -32.79
C CYS A 56 -11.96 18.15 -32.89
N THR A 57 -11.84 17.56 -34.08
CA THR A 57 -12.14 16.15 -34.33
C THR A 57 -10.90 15.29 -34.56
N SER A 58 -9.76 15.92 -34.90
CA SER A 58 -8.51 15.20 -35.19
C SER A 58 -7.72 14.82 -33.94
N ILE A 59 -7.93 15.51 -32.82
CA ILE A 59 -7.35 15.14 -31.53
C ILE A 59 -8.22 14.07 -30.88
N LEU A 60 -7.76 12.82 -30.90
CA LEU A 60 -8.45 11.65 -30.35
C LEU A 60 -7.68 11.01 -29.19
N GLU A 61 -6.74 11.74 -28.59
CA GLU A 61 -5.96 11.22 -27.47
C GLU A 61 -6.87 10.95 -26.25
N SER A 62 -6.62 9.83 -25.58
CA SER A 62 -7.33 9.44 -24.35
C SER A 62 -6.80 10.16 -23.11
N THR A 63 -5.87 11.10 -23.28
CA THR A 63 -5.23 11.87 -22.20
C THR A 63 -5.06 13.32 -22.66
N GLY A 64 -5.32 14.27 -21.76
CA GLY A 64 -5.22 15.70 -22.05
C GLY A 64 -6.58 16.37 -22.34
N GLY A 65 -6.60 17.70 -22.38
CA GLY A 65 -7.84 18.48 -22.54
C GLY A 65 -8.35 18.61 -23.98
N GLY A 66 -7.62 18.09 -24.96
CA GLY A 66 -7.90 18.31 -26.37
C GLY A 66 -7.56 19.73 -26.85
N ALA A 67 -8.14 20.12 -27.99
CA ALA A 67 -7.84 21.40 -28.66
C ALA A 67 -8.14 22.66 -27.80
N CYS A 68 -9.07 22.56 -26.86
CA CYS A 68 -9.58 23.70 -26.08
C CYS A 68 -9.40 23.55 -24.56
N GLY A 69 -8.65 22.55 -24.10
CA GLY A 69 -8.50 22.25 -22.68
C GLY A 69 -9.73 21.59 -22.05
N PHE A 70 -9.59 21.18 -20.78
CA PHE A 70 -10.63 20.42 -20.08
C PHE A 70 -11.94 21.21 -19.91
N ASN A 71 -13.07 20.50 -19.97
CA ASN A 71 -14.43 21.05 -19.80
C ASN A 71 -14.85 22.12 -20.82
N SER A 72 -14.09 22.33 -21.89
CA SER A 72 -14.42 23.25 -22.98
C SER A 72 -15.09 22.53 -24.15
N LEU A 73 -15.72 23.31 -25.02
CA LEU A 73 -16.19 22.88 -26.34
C LEU A 73 -15.34 23.53 -27.44
N CYS A 74 -14.94 22.73 -28.42
CA CYS A 74 -14.19 23.16 -29.59
C CYS A 74 -15.10 23.23 -30.82
N ARG A 75 -15.17 24.40 -31.45
CA ARG A 75 -15.78 24.61 -32.76
C ARG A 75 -14.71 24.86 -33.81
N ASP A 76 -14.86 24.24 -34.95
CA ASP A 76 -13.96 24.45 -36.07
C ASP A 76 -14.28 25.78 -36.79
N ASP A 77 -13.23 26.54 -37.11
CA ASP A 77 -13.32 27.78 -37.89
C ASP A 77 -12.14 27.86 -38.88
N THR A 78 -12.28 28.70 -39.90
CA THR A 78 -11.31 28.90 -40.99
C THR A 78 -9.92 29.31 -40.52
N GLU A 79 -9.83 29.98 -39.37
CA GLU A 79 -8.59 30.47 -38.76
C GLU A 79 -8.04 29.55 -37.64
N GLY A 80 -8.78 28.52 -37.21
CA GLY A 80 -8.37 27.61 -36.14
C GLY A 80 -9.51 27.21 -35.19
N PRO A 81 -9.24 26.46 -34.11
CA PRO A 81 -10.26 26.08 -33.14
C PRO A 81 -10.77 27.30 -32.37
N VAL A 82 -12.09 27.45 -32.29
CA VAL A 82 -12.75 28.42 -31.42
C VAL A 82 -13.24 27.69 -30.17
N CYS A 83 -12.74 28.11 -29.02
CA CYS A 83 -13.05 27.49 -27.73
C CYS A 83 -14.16 28.25 -27.00
N GLU A 84 -15.17 27.52 -26.52
CA GLU A 84 -16.27 28.06 -25.74
C GLU A 84 -16.51 27.25 -24.45
N CYS A 85 -16.95 27.91 -23.39
CA CYS A 85 -17.40 27.23 -22.16
C CYS A 85 -18.92 27.03 -22.20
N PRO A 86 -19.43 25.87 -21.76
CA PRO A 86 -20.88 25.66 -21.58
C PRO A 86 -21.43 26.54 -20.45
N ASP A 87 -22.77 26.68 -20.37
CA ASP A 87 -23.35 27.47 -19.28
C ASP A 87 -23.08 26.82 -17.92
N GLY A 88 -22.87 27.65 -16.90
CA GLY A 88 -22.38 27.19 -15.60
C GLY A 88 -20.86 26.94 -15.55
N TYR A 89 -20.13 27.24 -16.64
CA TYR A 89 -18.67 27.17 -16.70
C TYR A 89 -18.07 28.50 -17.13
N SER A 90 -16.81 28.73 -16.79
CA SER A 90 -16.04 29.93 -17.12
C SER A 90 -14.60 29.57 -17.45
N PHE A 91 -13.94 30.34 -18.32
CA PHE A 91 -12.53 30.11 -18.63
C PHE A 91 -11.69 30.15 -17.36
N ILE A 92 -10.75 29.20 -17.23
CA ILE A 92 -9.77 29.18 -16.15
C ILE A 92 -8.92 30.45 -16.20
N ASP A 93 -8.53 30.85 -17.41
CA ASP A 93 -7.77 32.05 -17.72
C ASP A 93 -8.39 32.75 -18.93
N LYS A 94 -8.88 33.98 -18.76
CA LYS A 94 -9.53 34.72 -19.87
C LYS A 94 -8.53 35.17 -20.93
N ASN A 95 -7.25 35.25 -20.59
CA ASN A 95 -6.19 35.64 -21.52
C ASN A 95 -5.63 34.43 -22.28
N ASP A 96 -5.96 33.21 -21.83
CA ASP A 96 -5.54 31.96 -22.46
C ASP A 96 -6.70 30.95 -22.44
N VAL A 97 -7.56 31.07 -23.45
CA VAL A 97 -8.78 30.27 -23.60
C VAL A 97 -8.51 28.78 -23.81
N LEU A 98 -7.26 28.39 -24.13
CA LEU A 98 -6.87 26.99 -24.37
C LEU A 98 -6.64 26.21 -23.07
N LYS A 99 -6.54 26.89 -21.91
CA LYS A 99 -6.38 26.23 -20.60
C LYS A 99 -7.62 25.47 -20.12
N GLY A 100 -8.78 25.69 -20.75
CA GLY A 100 -10.01 25.01 -20.39
C GLY A 100 -10.98 25.85 -19.55
N CYS A 101 -12.07 25.20 -19.15
CA CYS A 101 -13.14 25.79 -18.36
C CYS A 101 -13.23 25.17 -16.95
N LYS A 102 -13.70 25.97 -15.99
CA LYS A 102 -14.04 25.56 -14.62
C LYS A 102 -15.51 25.84 -14.32
N GLN A 103 -16.13 25.00 -13.50
CA GLN A 103 -17.50 25.24 -13.01
C GLN A 103 -17.56 26.52 -12.19
N ASN A 104 -18.64 27.29 -12.36
CA ASN A 104 -18.91 28.50 -11.59
C ASN A 104 -19.89 28.27 -10.42
N PHE A 105 -20.25 27.01 -10.16
CA PHE A 105 -21.14 26.59 -9.07
C PHE A 105 -20.53 25.44 -8.25
N VAL A 106 -21.08 25.23 -7.05
CA VAL A 106 -20.63 24.15 -6.16
C VAL A 106 -21.20 22.80 -6.63
N SER A 107 -20.32 21.84 -6.88
CA SER A 107 -20.65 20.46 -7.26
C SER A 107 -21.51 19.73 -6.22
N GLN A 108 -22.22 18.67 -6.63
CA GLN A 108 -23.03 17.84 -5.74
C GLN A 108 -22.14 17.08 -4.74
N SER A 109 -22.48 17.13 -3.45
CA SER A 109 -21.73 16.41 -2.40
C SER A 109 -22.12 14.93 -2.36
N CYS A 110 -21.12 14.05 -2.24
CA CYS A 110 -21.29 12.62 -2.02
C CYS A 110 -21.38 12.24 -0.53
N ASP A 111 -21.24 13.21 0.39
CA ASP A 111 -21.10 12.95 1.84
C ASP A 111 -22.44 12.93 2.58
N ARG A 112 -23.54 13.32 1.92
CA ARG A 112 -24.86 13.43 2.52
C ARG A 112 -25.72 12.21 2.21
N ALA A 113 -26.51 11.79 3.20
CA ALA A 113 -27.38 10.62 3.14
C ALA A 113 -28.49 10.70 2.05
N PHE A 114 -28.80 11.90 1.56
CA PHE A 114 -29.75 12.11 0.48
C PHE A 114 -29.10 12.93 -0.65
N PRO A 115 -29.18 12.47 -1.92
CA PRO A 115 -28.65 13.23 -3.03
C PRO A 115 -29.45 14.53 -3.20
N GLU A 116 -28.75 15.66 -3.28
CA GLU A 116 -29.32 17.01 -3.48
C GLU A 116 -29.94 17.20 -4.88
N THR A 117 -30.67 16.20 -5.39
CA THR A 117 -31.20 16.13 -6.76
C THR A 117 -32.04 17.35 -7.13
N HIS A 118 -32.79 17.91 -6.19
CA HIS A 118 -33.64 19.09 -6.37
C HIS A 118 -32.86 20.40 -6.59
N LEU A 119 -31.54 20.42 -6.37
CA LEU A 119 -30.68 21.59 -6.60
C LEU A 119 -29.99 21.56 -7.96
N PHE A 120 -30.22 20.53 -8.76
CA PHE A 120 -29.57 20.36 -10.06
C PHE A 120 -30.61 20.10 -11.15
N ASP A 121 -30.34 20.64 -12.33
CA ASP A 121 -31.12 20.42 -13.55
C ASP A 121 -30.16 20.21 -14.74
N PHE A 122 -30.69 19.88 -15.92
CA PHE A 122 -29.91 19.69 -17.12
C PHE A 122 -30.06 20.85 -18.11
N GLN A 123 -28.92 21.31 -18.61
CA GLN A 123 -28.85 22.06 -19.85
C GLN A 123 -28.72 21.10 -21.02
N GLU A 124 -29.63 21.21 -22.00
CA GLU A 124 -29.57 20.42 -23.23
C GLU A 124 -28.81 21.16 -24.34
N LEU A 125 -27.83 20.49 -24.93
CA LEU A 125 -27.02 21.00 -26.03
C LEU A 125 -26.97 19.99 -27.17
N GLU A 126 -27.56 20.37 -28.31
CA GLU A 126 -27.56 19.55 -29.51
C GLU A 126 -26.20 19.56 -30.22
N ASN A 127 -25.87 18.43 -30.86
CA ASN A 127 -24.64 18.27 -31.65
C ASN A 127 -23.35 18.52 -30.86
N ARG A 128 -23.36 18.22 -29.57
CA ARG A 128 -22.21 18.34 -28.67
C ARG A 128 -21.82 16.97 -28.13
N ASP A 129 -20.53 16.73 -27.99
CA ASP A 129 -19.99 15.48 -27.47
C ASP A 129 -18.68 15.72 -26.71
N TRP A 130 -18.41 14.88 -25.71
CA TRP A 130 -17.11 14.74 -25.05
C TRP A 130 -16.65 13.29 -25.22
N PRO A 131 -16.03 12.95 -26.35
CA PRO A 131 -15.59 11.59 -26.63
C PRO A 131 -14.63 11.07 -25.54
N LEU A 132 -14.66 9.77 -25.29
CA LEU A 132 -13.70 9.06 -24.44
C LEU A 132 -13.69 9.42 -22.94
N SER A 133 -14.60 10.29 -22.49
CA SER A 133 -14.75 10.68 -21.07
C SER A 133 -15.88 9.93 -20.35
N ASP A 134 -16.36 8.81 -20.91
CA ASP A 134 -17.37 7.95 -20.29
C ASP A 134 -16.77 7.01 -19.25
N TYR A 135 -17.45 6.90 -18.10
CA TYR A 135 -17.13 5.89 -17.08
C TYR A 135 -18.25 4.84 -16.95
N GLN A 136 -19.41 5.10 -17.55
CA GLN A 136 -20.55 4.19 -17.55
C GLN A 136 -21.41 4.40 -18.80
N HIS A 137 -21.91 3.30 -19.36
CA HIS A 137 -22.74 3.27 -20.56
C HIS A 137 -23.94 2.36 -20.34
N PHE A 138 -25.12 2.77 -20.79
CA PHE A 138 -26.37 2.03 -20.70
C PHE A 138 -27.13 2.06 -22.02
N GLN A 139 -27.67 0.91 -22.43
CA GLN A 139 -28.54 0.77 -23.60
C GLN A 139 -29.38 -0.52 -23.48
N PRO A 140 -30.68 -0.50 -23.85
CA PRO A 140 -31.49 0.65 -24.21
C PRO A 140 -32.08 1.33 -22.95
N VAL A 141 -32.05 2.66 -22.88
CA VAL A 141 -32.69 3.43 -21.82
C VAL A 141 -33.35 4.70 -22.37
N SER A 142 -34.44 5.15 -21.74
CA SER A 142 -35.06 6.45 -22.08
C SER A 142 -34.18 7.62 -21.65
N GLU A 143 -34.30 8.77 -22.32
CA GLU A 143 -33.61 10.01 -21.95
C GLU A 143 -33.88 10.42 -20.49
N ASP A 144 -35.14 10.33 -20.03
CA ASP A 144 -35.53 10.68 -18.65
C ASP A 144 -34.85 9.78 -17.62
N TRP A 145 -34.77 8.47 -17.89
CA TRP A 145 -34.02 7.55 -17.03
C TRP A 145 -32.54 7.92 -16.97
N CYS A 146 -31.94 8.28 -18.11
CA CYS A 146 -30.53 8.69 -18.20
C CYS A 146 -30.28 9.96 -17.35
N LYS A 147 -31.17 10.95 -17.45
CA LYS A 147 -31.18 12.16 -16.61
C LYS A 147 -31.27 11.81 -15.13
N GLN A 148 -32.24 10.97 -14.73
CA GLN A 148 -32.47 10.62 -13.32
C GLN A 148 -31.30 9.83 -12.72
N SER A 149 -30.75 8.88 -13.49
CA SER A 149 -29.56 8.11 -13.14
C SER A 149 -28.36 9.03 -12.87
N CYS A 150 -28.16 10.05 -13.71
CA CYS A 150 -27.11 11.04 -13.52
C CYS A 150 -27.40 12.04 -12.37
N LEU A 151 -28.65 12.46 -12.14
CA LEU A 151 -29.00 13.31 -10.99
C LEU A 151 -28.69 12.62 -9.66
N SER A 152 -28.96 11.32 -9.58
CA SER A 152 -28.71 10.49 -8.39
C SER A 152 -27.23 10.18 -8.15
N ASP A 153 -26.35 10.43 -9.13
CA ASP A 153 -24.92 10.16 -9.07
C ASP A 153 -24.12 11.46 -8.91
N CYS A 154 -23.45 11.62 -7.78
CA CYS A 154 -22.63 12.81 -7.48
C CYS A 154 -21.37 12.93 -8.35
N PHE A 155 -20.91 11.86 -9.01
CA PHE A 155 -19.79 11.88 -9.95
C PHE A 155 -20.21 12.17 -11.40
N CYS A 156 -21.51 12.12 -11.69
CA CYS A 156 -22.03 12.41 -13.03
C CYS A 156 -22.16 13.92 -13.25
N SER A 157 -21.47 14.44 -14.27
CA SER A 157 -21.51 15.86 -14.67
C SER A 157 -22.19 16.09 -16.02
N VAL A 158 -22.03 15.15 -16.96
CA VAL A 158 -22.65 15.23 -18.29
C VAL A 158 -23.14 13.85 -18.67
N VAL A 159 -24.31 13.77 -19.32
CA VAL A 159 -24.69 12.59 -20.08
C VAL A 159 -24.77 12.91 -21.56
N ILE A 160 -24.30 11.99 -22.38
CA ILE A 160 -24.51 12.04 -23.82
C ILE A 160 -25.60 11.02 -24.16
N PHE A 161 -26.57 11.43 -24.97
CA PHE A 161 -27.72 10.61 -25.34
C PHE A 161 -27.92 10.57 -26.85
N LYS A 162 -28.18 9.38 -27.40
CA LYS A 162 -28.54 9.16 -28.81
C LYS A 162 -29.16 7.78 -28.99
N ASN A 163 -30.32 7.66 -29.66
CA ASN A 163 -30.92 6.36 -30.01
C ASN A 163 -31.00 5.35 -28.83
N ASP A 164 -31.50 5.79 -27.67
CA ASP A 164 -31.59 5.00 -26.43
C ASP A 164 -30.25 4.58 -25.80
N ASP A 165 -29.12 5.07 -26.31
CA ASP A 165 -27.82 5.01 -25.65
C ASP A 165 -27.62 6.18 -24.68
N CYS A 166 -27.15 5.86 -23.48
CA CYS A 166 -26.81 6.82 -22.43
C CYS A 166 -25.36 6.62 -21.98
N TRP A 167 -24.51 7.63 -22.21
CA TRP A 167 -23.12 7.64 -21.73
C TRP A 167 -22.95 8.66 -20.61
N LYS A 168 -22.64 8.21 -19.39
CA LYS A 168 -22.36 9.07 -18.24
C LYS A 168 -20.89 9.47 -18.19
N LYS A 169 -20.65 10.77 -17.97
CA LYS A 169 -19.32 11.39 -17.99
C LYS A 169 -19.08 12.18 -16.71
N GLY A 170 -17.84 12.12 -16.22
CA GLY A 170 -17.37 12.83 -15.03
C GLY A 170 -16.30 13.84 -15.40
N ILE A 171 -16.13 14.87 -14.57
CA ILE A 171 -15.04 15.85 -14.73
C ILE A 171 -13.68 15.25 -14.30
N PRO A 172 -12.55 15.66 -14.92
CA PRO A 172 -12.45 16.61 -16.02
C PRO A 172 -12.88 16.00 -17.37
N LEU A 173 -13.67 16.75 -18.15
CA LEU A 173 -14.15 16.32 -19.46
C LEU A 173 -13.13 16.64 -20.55
N MET A 174 -12.85 15.69 -21.44
CA MET A 174 -11.81 15.79 -22.46
C MET A 174 -12.39 15.89 -23.88
N ASN A 175 -11.67 16.56 -24.79
CA ASN A 175 -11.97 16.59 -26.22
C ASN A 175 -13.40 17.06 -26.56
N GLY A 176 -13.92 18.02 -25.81
CA GLY A 176 -15.26 18.55 -26.07
C GLY A 176 -15.35 19.19 -27.44
N ARG A 177 -16.39 18.83 -28.21
CA ARG A 177 -16.51 19.25 -29.60
C ARG A 177 -17.93 19.59 -29.98
N ILE A 178 -18.01 20.49 -30.95
CA ILE A 178 -19.23 20.88 -31.66
C ILE A 178 -19.19 20.24 -33.03
N ASP A 179 -20.00 19.21 -33.24
CA ASP A 179 -20.00 18.48 -34.49
C ASP A 179 -21.43 18.09 -34.91
N PRO A 180 -22.02 18.85 -35.87
CA PRO A 180 -23.33 18.54 -36.43
C PRO A 180 -23.46 17.14 -37.03
N THR A 181 -22.35 16.50 -37.42
CA THR A 181 -22.37 15.18 -38.05
C THR A 181 -22.56 14.04 -37.03
N VAL A 182 -22.27 14.30 -35.76
CA VAL A 182 -22.34 13.29 -34.69
C VAL A 182 -23.78 13.04 -34.26
N GLY A 183 -24.66 14.04 -34.32
CA GLY A 183 -26.09 13.93 -34.00
C GLY A 183 -26.37 13.35 -32.61
N LYS A 184 -25.52 13.68 -31.63
CA LYS A 184 -25.69 13.33 -30.22
C LYS A 184 -26.15 14.56 -29.43
N LYS A 185 -26.97 14.32 -28.41
CA LYS A 185 -27.42 15.34 -27.46
C LYS A 185 -26.56 15.26 -26.20
N ALA A 186 -25.98 16.37 -25.78
CA ALA A 186 -25.31 16.48 -24.48
C ALA A 186 -26.25 17.13 -23.46
N LEU A 187 -26.37 16.52 -22.29
CA LEU A 187 -27.16 17.02 -21.17
C LEU A 187 -26.18 17.31 -20.02
N ILE A 188 -25.90 18.59 -19.78
CA ILE A 188 -24.94 19.06 -18.77
C ILE A 188 -25.67 19.35 -17.47
N LYS A 189 -25.24 18.71 -16.38
CA LYS A 189 -25.82 18.90 -15.05
C LYS A 189 -25.32 20.21 -14.45
N ILE A 190 -26.23 21.14 -14.21
CA ILE A 190 -25.96 22.46 -13.64
C ILE A 190 -26.73 22.65 -12.34
N ARG A 191 -26.19 23.46 -11.43
CA ARG A 191 -26.90 23.81 -10.19
C ARG A 191 -27.93 24.90 -10.48
N ILE A 192 -29.15 24.72 -10.00
CA ILE A 192 -30.22 25.72 -10.08
C ILE A 192 -30.29 26.53 -8.79
N ASP A 193 -30.31 27.85 -8.92
CA ASP A 193 -30.63 28.75 -7.81
C ASP A 193 -32.16 28.93 -7.73
N SER A 194 -32.73 28.73 -6.55
CA SER A 194 -34.19 28.82 -6.28
C SER A 194 -34.83 30.19 -6.55
N ASN A 195 -34.09 31.14 -7.11
CA ASN A 195 -34.54 32.52 -7.37
C ASN A 195 -34.90 32.80 -8.85
N ASN A 196 -34.86 31.81 -9.75
CA ASN A 196 -35.19 32.03 -11.16
C ASN A 196 -36.03 30.90 -11.79
N SER A 197 -37.04 30.40 -11.09
CA SER A 197 -38.06 29.57 -11.72
C SER A 197 -38.95 30.41 -12.64
N ARG A 198 -38.68 30.31 -13.94
CA ARG A 198 -39.58 30.77 -15.00
C ARG A 198 -40.95 30.15 -14.77
N LYS A 199 -41.97 31.01 -14.72
CA LYS A 199 -43.38 30.65 -14.75
C LYS A 199 -43.65 29.80 -16.00
N HIS A 200 -43.89 28.51 -15.83
CA HIS A 200 -44.69 27.74 -16.77
C HIS A 200 -45.98 27.35 -16.07
N SER A 201 -47.05 28.06 -16.42
CA SER A 201 -48.41 27.59 -16.15
C SER A 201 -48.61 26.28 -16.87
N ASN A 202 -49.17 25.28 -16.19
CA ASN A 202 -50.07 24.33 -16.82
C ASN A 202 -51.05 23.81 -15.78
N SER A 203 -52.31 24.11 -16.05
CA SER A 203 -53.50 23.56 -15.45
C SER A 203 -53.64 22.08 -15.80
N ILE A 204 -53.79 21.19 -14.82
CA ILE A 204 -54.41 19.87 -15.01
C ILE A 204 -55.31 19.57 -13.78
N PRO A 205 -56.58 19.15 -13.98
CA PRO A 205 -57.50 18.78 -12.91
C PRO A 205 -57.37 17.32 -12.43
N ASN A 206 -57.84 17.13 -11.19
CA ASN A 206 -58.04 15.93 -10.36
C ASN A 206 -58.24 14.57 -11.07
N LEU A 207 -57.75 13.46 -10.49
CA LEU A 207 -58.51 12.61 -9.55
C LEU A 207 -57.72 11.35 -9.12
N ALA A 208 -58.12 10.80 -7.95
CA ALA A 208 -57.88 9.45 -7.42
C ALA A 208 -56.65 9.23 -6.53
N ARG A 209 -56.76 9.71 -5.28
CA ARG A 209 -56.26 8.98 -4.10
C ARG A 209 -57.38 8.04 -3.64
N LEU A 210 -57.09 6.77 -3.37
CA LEU A 210 -57.28 6.11 -2.06
C LEU A 210 -57.22 4.58 -2.20
N GLY A 211 -56.15 3.99 -1.66
CA GLY A 211 -56.03 2.55 -1.48
C GLY A 211 -54.56 2.15 -1.47
N LEU A 212 -53.92 2.15 -0.29
CA LEU A 212 -52.65 1.46 0.03
C LEU A 212 -52.17 1.96 1.42
N LEU A 213 -52.77 1.45 2.51
CA LEU A 213 -52.22 1.64 3.87
C LEU A 213 -51.86 0.33 4.59
N CYS A 214 -52.10 -0.84 3.98
CA CYS A 214 -51.72 -2.13 4.56
C CYS A 214 -50.43 -2.74 3.98
N SER A 215 -49.85 -2.16 2.92
CA SER A 215 -48.63 -2.65 2.26
C SER A 215 -47.34 -1.99 2.77
N SER A 216 -47.44 -0.88 3.51
CA SER A 216 -46.29 -0.04 3.87
C SER A 216 -45.39 -0.67 4.93
N ALA A 217 -45.94 -1.43 5.88
CA ALA A 217 -45.13 -2.07 6.91
C ALA A 217 -44.24 -3.20 6.32
N PHE A 218 -44.78 -3.99 5.39
CA PHE A 218 -44.03 -5.06 4.74
C PHE A 218 -42.95 -4.51 3.80
N LEU A 219 -43.26 -3.46 3.03
CA LEU A 219 -42.29 -2.82 2.13
C LEU A 219 -41.16 -2.12 2.90
N ASN A 220 -41.46 -1.47 4.03
CA ASN A 220 -40.43 -0.85 4.86
C ASN A 220 -39.54 -1.90 5.56
N LEU A 221 -40.12 -3.02 6.01
CA LEU A 221 -39.33 -4.11 6.57
C LEU A 221 -38.43 -4.77 5.51
N LEU A 222 -38.94 -4.95 4.29
CA LEU A 222 -38.18 -5.49 3.17
C LEU A 222 -37.03 -4.56 2.76
N LEU A 223 -37.27 -3.24 2.73
CA LEU A 223 -36.25 -2.23 2.42
C LEU A 223 -35.14 -2.22 3.48
N LEU A 224 -35.50 -2.35 4.76
CA LEU A 224 -34.52 -2.39 5.85
C LEU A 224 -33.65 -3.65 5.76
N ILE A 225 -34.24 -4.80 5.45
CA ILE A 225 -33.50 -6.05 5.19
C ILE A 225 -32.56 -5.88 3.99
N ILE A 226 -33.01 -5.27 2.87
CA ILE A 226 -32.17 -5.04 1.69
C ILE A 226 -31.00 -4.09 2.00
N THR A 227 -31.23 -3.00 2.75
CA THR A 227 -30.15 -2.09 3.15
C THR A 227 -29.14 -2.78 4.07
N CYS A 228 -29.59 -3.60 5.02
CA CYS A 228 -28.71 -4.43 5.83
C CYS A 228 -27.92 -5.43 4.99
N LEU A 229 -28.55 -6.10 4.01
CA LEU A 229 -27.88 -7.04 3.10
C LEU A 229 -26.86 -6.34 2.20
N LEU A 230 -27.15 -5.14 1.69
CA LEU A 230 -26.21 -4.35 0.88
C LEU A 230 -25.03 -3.84 1.71
N PHE A 231 -25.29 -3.37 2.93
CA PHE A 231 -24.23 -2.99 3.87
C PHE A 231 -23.34 -4.19 4.23
N PHE A 232 -23.98 -5.35 4.51
CA PHE A 232 -23.26 -6.59 4.76
C PHE A 232 -22.48 -7.03 3.52
N HIS A 233 -23.04 -6.87 2.32
CA HIS A 233 -22.37 -7.18 1.05
C HIS A 233 -21.18 -6.26 0.80
N ILE A 234 -21.25 -4.96 1.10
CA ILE A 234 -20.12 -4.03 0.95
C ILE A 234 -19.00 -4.36 1.95
N ILE A 235 -19.35 -4.64 3.21
CA ILE A 235 -18.39 -5.10 4.23
C ILE A 235 -17.77 -6.43 3.78
N HIS A 236 -18.59 -7.35 3.29
CA HIS A 236 -18.13 -8.63 2.77
C HIS A 236 -17.26 -8.45 1.52
N HIS A 237 -17.55 -7.50 0.64
CA HIS A 237 -16.76 -7.23 -0.57
C HIS A 237 -15.42 -6.57 -0.24
N ARG A 238 -15.37 -5.68 0.76
CA ARG A 238 -14.12 -5.11 1.29
C ARG A 238 -13.27 -6.18 1.98
N LYS A 239 -13.89 -7.01 2.82
CA LYS A 239 -13.24 -8.19 3.42
C LYS A 239 -12.80 -9.19 2.34
N ALA A 240 -13.57 -9.38 1.28
CA ALA A 240 -13.26 -10.30 0.17
C ALA A 240 -12.12 -9.76 -0.70
N LYS A 241 -12.03 -8.45 -0.95
CA LYS A 241 -10.90 -7.83 -1.66
C LYS A 241 -9.61 -7.91 -0.84
N LEU A 242 -9.70 -7.76 0.48
CA LEU A 242 -8.59 -8.00 1.41
C LEU A 242 -8.21 -9.50 1.45
N SER A 243 -9.20 -10.39 1.45
CA SER A 243 -9.06 -11.84 1.33
C SER A 243 -8.52 -12.27 -0.03
N MET A 244 -8.70 -11.49 -1.09
CA MET A 244 -8.20 -11.80 -2.44
C MET A 244 -6.75 -11.34 -2.62
N LEU A 245 -6.35 -10.24 -1.97
CA LEU A 245 -4.96 -9.76 -1.99
C LEU A 245 -4.06 -10.51 -0.98
N TYR A 246 -4.65 -11.04 0.10
CA TYR A 246 -3.97 -11.83 1.14
C TYR A 246 -4.80 -13.08 1.51
N PRO A 247 -4.82 -14.12 0.64
CA PRO A 247 -5.70 -15.30 0.70
C PRO A 247 -5.53 -16.24 1.90
N GLY A 248 -4.91 -15.80 2.99
CA GLY A 248 -5.12 -16.50 4.26
C GLY A 248 -4.97 -15.65 5.52
N VAL A 249 -5.26 -14.35 5.44
CA VAL A 249 -5.55 -13.54 6.64
C VAL A 249 -6.89 -13.93 7.29
N GLN A 250 -7.61 -14.93 6.74
CA GLN A 250 -8.73 -15.59 7.39
C GLN A 250 -8.25 -16.40 8.60
N GLY A 251 -8.08 -15.74 9.74
CA GLY A 251 -7.74 -16.39 11.01
C GLY A 251 -7.67 -15.43 12.19
N ASN A 252 -7.13 -14.23 11.99
CA ASN A 252 -7.01 -13.20 13.02
C ASN A 252 -7.75 -11.91 12.63
N ASN A 253 -8.34 -11.25 13.63
CA ASN A 253 -9.05 -9.96 13.51
C ASN A 253 -8.09 -8.77 13.23
N LEU A 254 -7.25 -8.85 12.20
CA LEU A 254 -6.37 -7.74 11.83
C LEU A 254 -7.19 -6.53 11.38
N LYS A 255 -6.97 -5.39 12.04
CA LYS A 255 -7.63 -4.12 11.71
C LYS A 255 -6.90 -3.41 10.57
N SER A 256 -7.67 -2.91 9.60
CA SER A 256 -7.14 -2.02 8.56
C SER A 256 -7.23 -0.59 9.07
N PHE A 257 -6.09 0.05 9.28
CA PHE A 257 -5.98 1.42 9.73
C PHE A 257 -5.74 2.36 8.55
N THR A 258 -6.24 3.60 8.64
CA THR A 258 -5.86 4.65 7.69
C THR A 258 -4.55 5.31 8.08
N TYR A 259 -3.82 5.90 7.13
CA TYR A 259 -2.60 6.65 7.43
C TYR A 259 -2.88 7.81 8.39
N MET A 260 -4.00 8.52 8.20
CA MET A 260 -4.37 9.66 9.05
C MET A 260 -4.71 9.22 10.48
N GLU A 261 -5.33 8.05 10.66
CA GLU A 261 -5.57 7.46 11.98
C GLU A 261 -4.23 7.17 12.69
N LEU A 262 -3.29 6.50 12.01
CA LEU A 262 -1.98 6.18 12.62
C LEU A 262 -1.12 7.42 12.85
N LYS A 263 -1.20 8.43 11.96
CA LYS A 263 -0.56 9.72 12.15
C LYS A 263 -1.13 10.44 13.38
N GLY A 264 -2.44 10.40 13.58
CA GLY A 264 -3.09 10.93 14.79
C GLY A 264 -2.67 10.17 16.04
N ALA A 265 -2.73 8.84 16.01
CA ALA A 265 -2.38 7.97 17.13
C ALA A 265 -0.93 8.13 17.60
N THR A 266 -0.01 8.46 16.70
CA THR A 266 1.42 8.66 16.98
C THR A 266 1.82 10.12 17.17
N ASN A 267 0.85 11.04 17.24
CA ASN A 267 1.08 12.49 17.31
C ASN A 267 2.06 12.98 16.21
N GLY A 268 1.84 12.53 14.97
CA GLY A 268 2.69 12.85 13.83
C GLY A 268 4.00 12.05 13.78
N PHE A 269 4.03 10.82 14.32
CA PHE A 269 5.23 9.98 14.42
C PHE A 269 6.35 10.64 15.26
N LYS A 270 5.99 11.15 16.43
CA LYS A 270 6.89 11.96 17.28
C LYS A 270 7.82 11.13 18.18
N GLU A 271 7.28 10.12 18.86
CA GLU A 271 8.03 9.31 19.84
C GLU A 271 8.56 8.04 19.17
N GLU A 272 9.85 8.04 18.85
CA GLU A 272 10.55 6.90 18.27
C GLU A 272 10.96 5.91 19.36
N LEU A 273 10.55 4.66 19.21
CA LEU A 273 10.93 3.54 20.06
C LEU A 273 12.20 2.85 19.56
N GLY A 274 12.44 2.91 18.26
CA GLY A 274 13.64 2.36 17.63
C GLY A 274 13.62 2.52 16.12
N ARG A 275 14.81 2.44 15.52
CA ARG A 275 15.03 2.57 14.08
C ARG A 275 15.99 1.51 13.58
N GLY A 276 15.51 0.75 12.60
CA GLY A 276 16.31 -0.20 11.83
C GLY A 276 16.73 0.40 10.49
N ALA A 277 17.32 -0.45 9.64
CA ALA A 277 17.74 -0.04 8.30
C ALA A 277 16.57 0.28 7.35
N PHE A 278 15.41 -0.35 7.57
CA PHE A 278 14.27 -0.32 6.64
C PHE A 278 12.97 0.18 7.28
N ALA A 279 12.97 0.40 8.60
CA ALA A 279 11.78 0.76 9.35
C ALA A 279 12.10 1.61 10.57
N THR A 280 11.15 2.48 10.91
CA THR A 280 11.14 3.22 12.17
C THR A 280 9.90 2.83 12.96
N VAL A 281 10.05 2.55 14.25
CA VAL A 281 8.97 2.16 15.16
C VAL A 281 8.64 3.33 16.07
N PHE A 282 7.36 3.68 16.15
CA PHE A 282 6.86 4.78 16.94
C PHE A 282 5.88 4.30 18.01
N LYS A 283 5.85 4.98 19.15
CA LYS A 283 4.78 4.78 20.13
C LYS A 283 3.50 5.46 19.64
N GLY A 284 2.38 4.77 19.79
CA GLY A 284 1.06 5.31 19.48
C GLY A 284 0.03 4.96 20.53
N VAL A 285 -1.08 5.69 20.52
CA VAL A 285 -2.24 5.48 21.37
C VAL A 285 -3.48 5.44 20.49
N LEU A 286 -4.16 4.28 20.44
CA LEU A 286 -5.36 4.13 19.62
C LEU A 286 -6.58 4.71 20.36
N ALA A 287 -7.07 5.85 19.88
CA ALA A 287 -8.27 6.49 20.43
C ALA A 287 -9.55 5.65 20.26
N SER A 288 -9.56 4.73 19.27
CA SER A 288 -10.70 3.84 19.00
C SER A 288 -10.78 2.64 19.96
N GLU A 289 -9.81 2.44 20.85
CA GLU A 289 -9.71 1.30 21.78
C GLU A 289 -9.27 1.77 23.18
N ASP A 290 -10.02 2.70 23.78
CA ASP A 290 -9.84 3.16 25.17
C ASP A 290 -8.41 3.63 25.52
N GLY A 291 -7.67 4.15 24.54
CA GLY A 291 -6.30 4.61 24.76
C GLY A 291 -5.26 3.49 24.86
N LYS A 292 -5.51 2.33 24.24
CA LYS A 292 -4.55 1.24 24.14
C LYS A 292 -3.24 1.71 23.50
N HIS A 293 -2.12 1.44 24.17
CA HIS A 293 -0.78 1.70 23.67
C HIS A 293 -0.40 0.69 22.58
N VAL A 294 0.20 1.18 21.50
CA VAL A 294 0.64 0.39 20.35
C VAL A 294 2.03 0.78 19.89
N ALA A 295 2.71 -0.17 19.24
CA ALA A 295 3.95 0.07 18.50
C ALA A 295 3.63 0.15 17.00
N VAL A 296 3.91 1.28 16.39
CA VAL A 296 3.60 1.59 14.98
C VAL A 296 4.89 1.52 14.18
N LYS A 297 5.13 0.40 13.50
CA LYS A 297 6.30 0.17 12.63
C LYS A 297 6.00 0.70 11.24
N ARG A 298 6.64 1.81 10.86
CA ARG A 298 6.55 2.42 9.53
C ARG A 298 7.77 2.02 8.71
N LEU A 299 7.55 1.45 7.53
CA LEU A 299 8.64 1.11 6.60
C LEU A 299 9.07 2.36 5.81
N ASP A 300 10.37 2.63 5.75
CA ASP A 300 10.96 3.86 5.20
C ASP A 300 11.08 3.81 3.67
N THR A 301 10.51 4.78 2.95
CA THR A 301 10.25 4.76 1.50
C THR A 301 11.46 4.40 0.59
N MET A 302 11.64 3.10 0.31
CA MET A 302 12.36 2.57 -0.85
C MET A 302 11.47 1.51 -1.55
N VAL A 303 11.06 1.80 -2.79
CA VAL A 303 9.81 1.33 -3.39
C VAL A 303 9.71 -0.19 -3.66
N ARG A 304 10.81 -0.96 -3.65
CA ARG A 304 10.78 -2.40 -4.03
C ARG A 304 11.04 -3.40 -2.90
N GLU A 305 11.95 -3.12 -1.97
CA GLU A 305 12.28 -4.10 -0.92
C GLU A 305 11.26 -4.09 0.23
N ASN A 306 10.68 -2.93 0.55
CA ASN A 306 9.71 -2.80 1.64
C ASN A 306 8.39 -3.49 1.35
N ASP A 307 7.95 -3.54 0.10
CA ASP A 307 6.73 -4.26 -0.28
C ASP A 307 6.89 -5.77 -0.05
N LEU A 308 8.11 -6.30 -0.17
CA LEU A 308 8.40 -7.69 0.15
C LEU A 308 8.41 -7.93 1.66
N GLU A 309 9.04 -7.04 2.44
CA GLU A 309 9.07 -7.14 3.90
C GLU A 309 7.68 -6.99 4.51
N PHE A 310 6.91 -5.99 4.08
CA PHE A 310 5.52 -5.81 4.48
C PHE A 310 4.68 -7.05 4.21
N LYS A 311 4.79 -7.61 2.98
CA LYS A 311 4.04 -8.82 2.62
C LYS A 311 4.51 -10.03 3.40
N ALA A 312 5.81 -10.19 3.62
CA ALA A 312 6.39 -11.29 4.40
C ALA A 312 5.86 -11.24 5.84
N GLU A 313 5.95 -10.07 6.48
CA GLU A 313 5.54 -9.85 7.85
C GLU A 313 4.02 -10.06 8.01
N VAL A 314 3.17 -9.40 7.21
CA VAL A 314 1.71 -9.61 7.24
C VAL A 314 1.33 -11.07 6.97
N SER A 315 2.04 -11.77 6.08
CA SER A 315 1.74 -13.18 5.77
C SER A 315 2.18 -14.13 6.87
N ALA A 316 3.30 -13.84 7.53
CA ALA A 316 3.88 -14.67 8.59
C ALA A 316 3.15 -14.49 9.91
N ILE A 317 3.12 -13.28 10.48
CA ILE A 317 2.55 -13.03 11.81
C ILE A 317 1.03 -12.83 11.76
N GLY A 318 0.46 -12.50 10.59
CA GLY A 318 -0.97 -12.20 10.48
C GLY A 318 -1.91 -13.37 10.79
N ARG A 319 -1.40 -14.60 10.90
CA ARG A 319 -2.16 -15.83 11.21
C ARG A 319 -1.73 -16.51 12.50
N THR A 320 -0.75 -15.95 13.20
CA THR A 320 -0.21 -16.55 14.42
C THR A 320 -0.88 -15.95 15.64
N ASN A 321 -1.06 -16.76 16.67
CA ASN A 321 -1.55 -16.29 17.96
C ASN A 321 -0.91 -17.16 19.04
N HIS A 322 0.15 -16.64 19.66
CA HIS A 322 0.92 -17.37 20.66
C HIS A 322 1.50 -16.39 21.68
N LYS A 323 1.46 -16.74 22.97
CA LYS A 323 1.88 -15.87 24.08
C LYS A 323 3.34 -15.39 24.01
N ASN A 324 4.19 -16.12 23.29
CA ASN A 324 5.60 -15.79 23.09
C ASN A 324 5.92 -15.17 21.72
N LEU A 325 4.90 -14.70 20.99
CA LEU A 325 5.05 -13.91 19.77
C LEU A 325 4.39 -12.55 19.96
N VAL A 326 4.96 -11.48 19.41
CA VAL A 326 4.31 -10.17 19.42
C VAL A 326 3.11 -10.19 18.49
N GLN A 327 1.96 -9.76 19.00
CA GLN A 327 0.71 -9.73 18.27
C GLN A 327 0.67 -8.56 17.28
N LEU A 328 0.51 -8.87 15.99
CA LEU A 328 0.10 -7.89 15.00
C LEU A 328 -1.39 -7.57 15.20
N LEU A 329 -1.69 -6.32 15.50
CA LEU A 329 -3.06 -5.82 15.70
C LEU A 329 -3.69 -5.37 14.38
N GLY A 330 -2.87 -4.89 13.44
CA GLY A 330 -3.35 -4.46 12.14
C GLY A 330 -2.29 -3.80 11.29
N PHE A 331 -2.72 -3.18 10.20
CA PHE A 331 -1.82 -2.58 9.23
C PHE A 331 -2.48 -1.42 8.48
N CYS A 332 -1.67 -0.57 7.87
CA CYS A 332 -2.05 0.43 6.88
C CYS A 332 -1.30 0.15 5.58
N ASN A 333 -2.07 0.08 4.49
CA ASN A 333 -1.60 -0.14 3.13
C ASN A 333 -2.25 0.90 2.19
N GLU A 334 -1.84 2.16 2.33
CA GLU A 334 -2.41 3.30 1.60
C GLU A 334 -1.35 4.01 0.74
N GLY A 335 -1.49 3.95 -0.59
CA GLY A 335 -0.53 4.57 -1.50
C GLY A 335 0.90 4.05 -1.28
N GLN A 336 1.80 4.94 -0.84
CA GLN A 336 3.18 4.62 -0.49
C GLN A 336 3.39 4.21 0.98
N HIS A 337 2.35 4.31 1.80
CA HIS A 337 2.43 4.04 3.24
C HIS A 337 2.25 2.54 3.49
N ARG A 338 3.31 1.92 4.03
CA ARG A 338 3.33 0.56 4.57
C ARG A 338 3.62 0.66 6.05
N ILE A 339 2.60 0.45 6.87
CA ILE A 339 2.70 0.60 8.33
C ILE A 339 2.05 -0.60 9.00
N LEU A 340 2.71 -1.13 10.02
CA LEU A 340 2.26 -2.25 10.83
C LEU A 340 2.01 -1.77 12.25
N VAL A 341 0.96 -2.30 12.89
CA VAL A 341 0.55 -1.91 14.23
C VAL A 341 0.61 -3.14 15.12
N TYR A 342 1.45 -3.08 16.13
CA TYR A 342 1.70 -4.13 17.10
C TYR A 342 1.20 -3.73 18.49
N GLU A 343 0.96 -4.71 19.34
CA GLU A 343 0.90 -4.47 20.78
C GLU A 343 2.19 -3.81 21.28
N PHE A 344 2.06 -2.90 22.24
CA PHE A 344 3.20 -2.21 22.81
C PHE A 344 3.87 -3.06 23.90
N MET A 345 5.19 -3.25 23.79
CA MET A 345 6.02 -3.96 24.76
C MET A 345 6.73 -2.93 25.64
N SER A 346 6.29 -2.79 26.88
CA SER A 346 6.70 -1.71 27.80
C SER A 346 8.16 -1.77 28.21
N ASN A 347 8.72 -2.97 28.38
CA ASN A 347 10.11 -3.17 28.77
C ASN A 347 11.06 -3.12 27.58
N GLY A 348 10.57 -3.06 26.34
CA GLY A 348 11.41 -3.00 25.14
C GLY A 348 12.14 -4.32 24.86
N SER A 349 13.35 -4.24 24.30
CA SER A 349 14.10 -5.41 23.82
C SER A 349 14.94 -6.08 24.90
N LEU A 350 15.12 -7.40 24.84
CA LEU A 350 16.04 -8.15 25.69
C LEU A 350 17.48 -7.62 25.62
N ALA A 351 17.91 -7.12 24.45
CA ALA A 351 19.24 -6.53 24.26
C ALA A 351 19.57 -5.40 25.26
N SER A 352 18.59 -4.57 25.65
CA SER A 352 18.81 -3.47 26.58
C SER A 352 19.04 -3.94 28.01
N PHE A 353 18.57 -5.14 28.36
CA PHE A 353 18.80 -5.74 29.68
C PHE A 353 20.08 -6.55 29.73
N LEU A 354 20.32 -7.42 28.73
CA LEU A 354 21.54 -8.25 28.70
C LEU A 354 22.81 -7.41 28.63
N PHE A 355 22.79 -6.32 27.87
CA PHE A 355 23.97 -5.48 27.62
C PHE A 355 23.92 -4.11 28.30
N GLY A 356 22.89 -3.88 29.13
CA GLY A 356 22.71 -2.65 29.90
C GLY A 356 23.18 -2.75 31.34
N GLU A 357 22.73 -1.79 32.15
CA GLU A 357 23.08 -1.68 33.57
C GLU A 357 22.23 -2.61 34.45
N SER A 358 20.94 -2.73 34.16
CA SER A 358 20.01 -3.58 34.92
C SER A 358 19.80 -4.91 34.23
N ARG A 359 20.46 -5.95 34.73
CA ARG A 359 20.40 -7.31 34.17
C ARG A 359 19.23 -8.10 34.77
N PRO A 360 18.62 -9.03 33.99
CA PRO A 360 17.63 -9.93 34.54
C PRO A 360 18.30 -10.96 35.46
N SER A 361 17.58 -11.39 36.48
CA SER A 361 18.03 -12.46 37.37
C SER A 361 18.24 -13.78 36.60
N TRP A 362 18.93 -14.76 37.19
CA TRP A 362 19.12 -16.05 36.53
C TRP A 362 17.78 -16.74 36.23
N TYR A 363 16.85 -16.68 37.18
CA TYR A 363 15.48 -17.16 36.99
C TYR A 363 14.79 -16.50 35.80
N GLN A 364 14.83 -15.16 35.70
CA GLN A 364 14.21 -14.44 34.59
C GLN A 364 14.83 -14.82 33.24
N ARG A 365 16.15 -15.00 33.19
CA ARG A 365 16.87 -15.45 31.98
C ARG A 365 16.41 -16.82 31.51
N ARG A 366 16.22 -17.76 32.43
CA ARG A 366 15.68 -19.11 32.13
C ARG A 366 14.27 -19.04 31.53
N GLU A 367 13.40 -18.23 32.13
CA GLU A 367 12.03 -18.03 31.64
C GLU A 367 12.01 -17.36 30.26
N ILE A 368 12.88 -16.38 30.02
CA ILE A 368 13.03 -15.71 28.71
C ILE A 368 13.52 -16.69 27.65
N ALA A 369 14.52 -17.52 27.97
CA ALA A 369 15.03 -18.55 27.07
C ALA A 369 13.95 -19.58 26.72
N LEU A 370 13.23 -20.09 27.72
CA LEU A 370 12.17 -21.07 27.53
C LEU A 370 10.98 -20.48 26.75
N GLY A 371 10.56 -19.26 27.07
CA GLY A 371 9.52 -18.54 26.34
C GLY A 371 9.89 -18.34 24.87
N THR A 372 11.13 -17.93 24.61
CA THR A 372 11.65 -17.80 23.25
C THR A 372 11.65 -19.14 22.51
N ALA A 373 12.14 -20.21 23.15
CA ALA A 373 12.15 -21.55 22.55
C ALA A 373 10.74 -22.03 22.18
N ARG A 374 9.76 -21.82 23.06
CA ARG A 374 8.34 -22.13 22.81
C ARG A 374 7.77 -21.31 21.64
N GLY A 375 8.13 -20.04 21.53
CA GLY A 375 7.75 -19.20 20.41
C GLY A 375 8.27 -19.73 19.07
N ILE A 376 9.54 -20.15 19.00
CA ILE A 376 10.13 -20.72 17.77
C ILE A 376 9.53 -22.10 17.48
N LEU A 377 9.34 -22.96 18.49
CA LEU A 377 8.66 -24.25 18.34
C LEU A 377 7.29 -24.09 17.69
N TYR A 378 6.49 -23.13 18.18
CA TYR A 378 5.18 -22.82 17.60
C TYR A 378 5.28 -22.47 16.10
N LEU A 379 6.24 -21.60 15.73
CA LEU A 379 6.47 -21.20 14.33
C LEU A 379 6.87 -22.38 13.44
N HIS A 380 7.67 -23.30 13.97
CA HIS A 380 8.25 -24.42 13.21
C HIS A 380 7.33 -25.62 13.04
N GLU A 381 6.57 -25.96 14.09
CA GLU A 381 5.88 -27.25 14.18
C GLU A 381 4.37 -27.14 14.46
N GLU A 382 3.88 -26.03 15.01
CA GLU A 382 2.48 -25.91 15.43
C GLU A 382 1.64 -25.03 14.48
N CYS A 383 2.29 -24.17 13.70
CA CYS A 383 1.64 -23.43 12.61
C CYS A 383 1.25 -24.33 11.44
N SER A 384 0.09 -24.06 10.84
CA SER A 384 -0.39 -24.75 9.62
C SER A 384 0.56 -24.61 8.41
N ILE A 385 1.31 -23.53 8.37
CA ILE A 385 2.40 -23.28 7.42
C ILE A 385 3.64 -23.08 8.28
N GLN A 386 4.71 -23.83 8.00
CA GLN A 386 5.95 -23.69 8.75
C GLN A 386 6.55 -22.30 8.47
N ILE A 387 6.86 -21.55 9.52
CA ILE A 387 7.41 -20.20 9.44
C ILE A 387 8.86 -20.23 9.94
N LEU A 388 9.80 -19.84 9.09
CA LEU A 388 11.18 -19.58 9.48
C LEU A 388 11.33 -18.10 9.81
N HIS A 389 11.82 -17.77 11.00
CA HIS A 389 11.97 -16.39 11.45
C HIS A 389 13.14 -15.69 10.76
N CYS A 390 14.29 -16.36 10.65
CA CYS A 390 15.53 -15.94 10.01
C CYS A 390 16.26 -14.74 10.63
N ASP A 391 15.74 -14.12 11.69
CA ASP A 391 16.40 -13.02 12.41
C ASP A 391 16.22 -13.11 13.93
N ILE A 392 16.44 -14.28 14.52
CA ILE A 392 16.42 -14.47 15.98
C ILE A 392 17.68 -13.86 16.60
N LYS A 393 17.50 -12.88 17.49
CA LYS A 393 18.56 -12.13 18.19
C LYS A 393 17.96 -11.33 19.37
N PRO A 394 18.76 -10.87 20.35
CA PRO A 394 18.25 -10.15 21.52
C PRO A 394 17.44 -8.88 21.20
N GLN A 395 17.70 -8.22 20.07
CA GLN A 395 16.97 -7.01 19.65
C GLN A 395 15.53 -7.31 19.20
N ASN A 396 15.29 -8.56 18.76
CA ASN A 396 13.99 -9.02 18.25
C ASN A 396 13.22 -9.85 19.30
N ILE A 397 13.77 -10.03 20.50
CA ILE A 397 13.04 -10.57 21.64
C ILE A 397 12.59 -9.38 22.49
N LEU A 398 11.30 -9.09 22.50
CA LEU A 398 10.72 -8.03 23.32
C LEU A 398 10.18 -8.60 24.63
N LEU A 399 10.10 -7.75 25.65
CA LEU A 399 9.62 -8.11 26.98
C LEU A 399 8.34 -7.34 27.31
N ASP A 400 7.30 -8.06 27.76
CA ASP A 400 6.08 -7.44 28.27
C ASP A 400 6.23 -6.97 29.73
N ASP A 401 5.16 -6.41 30.31
CA ASP A 401 5.14 -5.86 31.67
C ASP A 401 5.61 -6.87 32.75
N SER A 402 5.45 -8.17 32.49
CA SER A 402 5.82 -9.26 33.39
C SER A 402 7.14 -9.93 32.99
N PHE A 403 7.94 -9.30 32.13
CA PHE A 403 9.21 -9.81 31.61
C PHE A 403 9.08 -11.11 30.81
N ASN A 404 7.89 -11.42 30.27
CA ASN A 404 7.75 -12.56 29.37
C ASN A 404 8.31 -12.24 27.99
N ALA A 405 9.05 -13.19 27.41
CA ALA A 405 9.64 -13.06 26.09
C ALA A 405 8.60 -13.15 24.96
N ARG A 406 8.64 -12.20 24.03
CA ARG A 406 7.86 -12.17 22.79
C ARG A 406 8.74 -11.93 21.57
N ILE A 407 8.70 -12.86 20.62
CA ILE A 407 9.45 -12.75 19.37
C ILE A 407 8.78 -11.71 18.46
N ALA A 408 9.57 -10.78 17.96
CA ALA A 408 9.17 -9.68 17.09
C ALA A 408 9.98 -9.67 15.78
N ASP A 409 9.55 -8.81 14.84
CA ASP A 409 10.20 -8.52 13.56
C ASP A 409 10.28 -9.70 12.57
N PHE A 410 9.17 -9.92 11.86
CA PHE A 410 9.03 -10.96 10.84
C PHE A 410 9.34 -10.46 9.42
N GLY A 411 10.03 -9.31 9.27
CA GLY A 411 10.28 -8.68 7.98
C GLY A 411 11.05 -9.55 6.98
N VAL A 412 11.88 -10.46 7.46
CA VAL A 412 12.66 -11.40 6.63
C VAL A 412 12.16 -12.84 6.68
N ALA A 413 11.04 -13.10 7.37
CA ALA A 413 10.51 -14.44 7.59
C ALA A 413 10.16 -15.16 6.28
N LYS A 414 10.20 -16.49 6.31
CA LYS A 414 9.89 -17.37 5.16
C LYS A 414 8.77 -18.34 5.51
N LEU A 415 7.79 -18.43 4.62
CA LEU A 415 6.69 -19.37 4.72
C LEU A 415 7.02 -20.59 3.86
N LEU A 416 7.14 -21.76 4.49
CA LEU A 416 7.35 -23.05 3.85
C LEU A 416 6.05 -23.85 3.88
N LYS A 417 5.60 -24.32 2.71
CA LYS A 417 4.48 -25.28 2.65
C LYS A 417 4.89 -26.59 3.33
N ILE A 418 3.93 -27.36 3.82
CA ILE A 418 4.17 -28.65 4.54
C ILE A 418 5.06 -29.62 3.73
N GLU A 419 4.97 -29.60 2.39
CA GLU A 419 5.78 -30.44 1.49
C GLU A 419 7.18 -29.87 1.20
N GLN A 420 7.45 -28.61 1.58
CA GLN A 420 8.70 -27.91 1.36
C GLN A 420 9.49 -27.82 2.67
N THR A 421 10.65 -28.48 2.73
CA THR A 421 11.54 -28.43 3.89
C THR A 421 12.66 -27.40 3.76
N ARG A 422 12.78 -26.76 2.59
CA ARG A 422 13.95 -25.97 2.16
C ARG A 422 13.54 -24.80 1.28
N THR A 423 14.26 -23.68 1.37
CA THR A 423 14.10 -22.51 0.47
C THR A 423 15.44 -21.89 0.07
N THR A 424 15.52 -21.35 -1.15
CA THR A 424 16.70 -20.64 -1.69
C THR A 424 16.44 -19.14 -1.71
N THR A 425 17.26 -18.35 -1.00
CA THR A 425 17.02 -16.90 -0.82
C THR A 425 18.30 -16.07 -0.91
N ARG A 426 18.17 -14.78 -1.25
CA ARG A 426 19.26 -13.80 -1.09
C ARG A 426 19.67 -13.68 0.38
N PHE A 427 20.95 -13.45 0.65
CA PHE A 427 21.50 -13.27 2.00
C PHE A 427 20.78 -12.12 2.73
N ARG A 428 20.10 -12.45 3.84
CA ARG A 428 19.30 -11.56 4.70
C ARG A 428 19.31 -12.13 6.12
N GLY A 429 20.03 -11.51 7.04
CA GLY A 429 20.12 -11.92 8.44
C GLY A 429 21.19 -11.11 9.18
N THR A 430 21.19 -11.16 10.50
CA THR A 430 22.14 -10.35 11.31
C THR A 430 23.48 -11.07 11.50
N ARG A 431 24.59 -10.42 11.12
CA ARG A 431 25.96 -10.97 11.31
C ARG A 431 26.17 -11.39 12.77
N GLY A 432 26.69 -12.60 12.97
CA GLY A 432 26.86 -13.21 14.30
C GLY A 432 25.78 -14.26 14.66
N TYR A 433 24.58 -14.15 14.08
CA TYR A 433 23.47 -15.08 14.33
C TYR A 433 23.14 -15.98 13.13
N VAL A 434 23.70 -15.66 11.96
CA VAL A 434 23.45 -16.39 10.71
C VAL A 434 24.18 -17.73 10.73
N ALA A 435 23.43 -18.80 10.46
CA ALA A 435 23.95 -20.16 10.43
C ALA A 435 24.95 -20.38 9.26
N PRO A 436 25.99 -21.23 9.41
CA PRO A 436 27.04 -21.42 8.42
C PRO A 436 26.56 -21.79 7.01
N GLU A 437 25.47 -22.55 6.90
CA GLU A 437 24.89 -22.97 5.62
C GLU A 437 24.39 -21.82 4.75
N TRP A 438 24.06 -20.66 5.33
CA TRP A 438 23.70 -19.45 4.58
C TRP A 438 24.84 -18.93 3.74
N PHE A 439 26.07 -18.96 4.27
CA PHE A 439 27.27 -18.54 3.54
C PHE A 439 27.64 -19.54 2.44
N LYS A 440 27.30 -20.81 2.62
CA LYS A 440 27.50 -21.89 1.64
C LYS A 440 26.45 -21.90 0.52
N SER A 441 25.53 -20.92 0.49
CA SER A 441 24.40 -20.87 -0.46
C SER A 441 23.54 -22.14 -0.49
N LEU A 442 23.52 -22.88 0.62
CA LEU A 442 22.70 -24.07 0.77
C LEU A 442 21.26 -23.68 1.11
N PRO A 443 20.27 -24.55 0.84
CA PRO A 443 18.89 -24.25 1.16
C PRO A 443 18.67 -24.05 2.67
N VAL A 444 17.98 -22.98 3.04
CA VAL A 444 17.68 -22.63 4.43
C VAL A 444 16.54 -23.51 4.95
N THR A 445 16.67 -23.98 6.20
CA THR A 445 15.70 -24.83 6.90
C THR A 445 15.42 -24.28 8.30
N ALA A 446 14.48 -24.89 9.04
CA ALA A 446 14.24 -24.62 10.46
C ALA A 446 15.51 -24.66 11.34
N LYS A 447 16.54 -25.42 10.92
CA LYS A 447 17.82 -25.51 11.64
C LYS A 447 18.62 -24.21 11.64
N ALA A 448 18.32 -23.26 10.74
CA ALA A 448 18.94 -21.94 10.77
C ALA A 448 18.48 -21.13 11.99
N ASP A 449 17.18 -21.15 12.29
CA ASP A 449 16.63 -20.50 13.50
C ASP A 449 17.13 -21.19 14.78
N VAL A 450 17.31 -22.52 14.76
CA VAL A 450 17.92 -23.26 15.88
C VAL A 450 19.34 -22.75 16.17
N TYR A 451 20.15 -22.54 15.13
CA TYR A 451 21.49 -21.97 15.29
C TYR A 451 21.43 -20.57 15.89
N SER A 452 20.58 -19.69 15.34
CA SER A 452 20.41 -18.33 15.86
C SER A 452 19.92 -18.33 17.32
N PHE A 453 19.03 -19.25 17.69
CA PHE A 453 18.60 -19.46 19.08
C PHE A 453 19.77 -19.91 19.97
N GLY A 454 20.65 -20.81 19.50
CA GLY A 454 21.83 -21.23 20.25
C GLY A 454 22.77 -20.07 20.57
N ILE A 455 23.02 -19.18 19.61
CA ILE A 455 23.81 -17.95 19.84
C ILE A 455 23.10 -17.04 20.85
N LEU A 456 21.80 -16.81 20.68
CA LEU A 456 20.99 -16.04 21.63
C LEU A 456 21.05 -16.64 23.05
N LEU A 457 21.00 -17.98 23.17
CA LEU A 457 21.05 -18.67 24.45
C LEU A 457 22.40 -18.44 25.15
N LEU A 458 23.52 -18.45 24.42
CA LEU A 458 24.82 -18.07 24.97
C LEU A 458 24.83 -16.63 25.48
N GLU A 459 24.24 -15.69 24.74
CA GLU A 459 24.17 -14.29 25.18
C GLU A 459 23.28 -14.10 26.41
N ILE A 460 22.19 -14.86 26.51
CA ILE A 460 21.31 -14.88 27.70
C ILE A 460 22.11 -15.40 28.90
N VAL A 461 22.74 -16.57 28.77
CA VAL A 461 23.48 -17.23 29.85
C VAL A 461 24.67 -16.39 30.31
N CYS A 462 25.47 -15.88 29.39
CA CYS A 462 26.70 -15.15 29.72
C CYS A 462 26.49 -13.64 29.91
N CYS A 463 25.30 -13.09 29.62
CA CYS A 463 25.02 -11.65 29.61
C CYS A 463 26.09 -10.85 28.85
N ARG A 464 26.52 -11.38 27.71
CA ARG A 464 27.66 -10.89 26.92
C ARG A 464 27.31 -10.93 25.45
N LYS A 465 27.79 -9.97 24.66
CA LYS A 465 27.55 -9.95 23.21
C LYS A 465 28.30 -11.10 22.55
N ASN A 466 27.73 -11.66 21.48
CA ASN A 466 28.34 -12.75 20.73
C ASN A 466 29.71 -12.39 20.12
N TYR A 467 29.97 -11.09 19.89
CA TYR A 467 31.25 -10.58 19.40
C TYR A 467 31.62 -9.26 20.08
N GLU A 468 32.83 -9.17 20.62
CA GLU A 468 33.38 -7.97 21.25
C GLU A 468 34.81 -7.69 20.75
N ALA A 469 34.97 -6.62 19.95
CA ALA A 469 36.24 -6.30 19.29
C ALA A 469 37.34 -5.77 20.22
N LYS A 470 37.02 -5.44 21.47
CA LYS A 470 37.91 -4.76 22.44
C LYS A 470 38.31 -5.68 23.59
N MET A 471 38.45 -6.98 23.34
CA MET A 471 38.97 -7.91 24.36
C MET A 471 40.50 -7.87 24.36
N GLU A 472 41.10 -7.93 25.55
CA GLU A 472 42.55 -8.04 25.70
C GLU A 472 43.07 -9.40 25.20
N ASP A 473 42.22 -10.42 25.26
CA ASP A 473 42.47 -11.77 24.77
C ASP A 473 41.64 -12.03 23.50
N GLU A 474 42.33 -12.26 22.38
CA GLU A 474 41.71 -12.51 21.08
C GLU A 474 40.82 -13.78 21.09
N ASP A 475 41.18 -14.78 21.90
CA ASP A 475 40.42 -16.03 22.03
C ASP A 475 39.08 -15.80 22.76
N GLN A 476 38.90 -14.63 23.39
CA GLN A 476 37.66 -14.24 24.06
C GLN A 476 36.76 -13.36 23.18
N MET A 477 37.18 -12.95 21.99
CA MET A 477 36.40 -12.03 21.15
C MET A 477 35.08 -12.64 20.66
N ILE A 478 35.04 -13.96 20.44
CA ILE A 478 33.87 -14.69 19.98
C ILE A 478 33.31 -15.49 21.16
N LEU A 479 32.09 -15.14 21.58
CA LEU A 479 31.48 -15.73 22.78
C LEU A 479 31.31 -17.25 22.66
N ALA A 480 30.95 -17.76 21.48
CA ALA A 480 30.75 -19.19 21.27
C ALA A 480 32.03 -20.01 21.50
N ASP A 481 33.15 -19.56 20.95
CA ASP A 481 34.44 -20.24 21.10
C ASP A 481 34.93 -20.17 22.55
N TRP A 482 34.84 -18.98 23.17
CA TRP A 482 35.23 -18.79 24.56
C TRP A 482 34.37 -19.61 25.54
N ALA A 483 33.05 -19.59 25.37
CA ALA A 483 32.13 -20.36 26.20
C ALA A 483 32.40 -21.87 26.09
N TYR A 484 32.65 -22.36 24.87
CA TYR A 484 32.97 -23.76 24.66
C TYR A 484 34.32 -24.15 25.27
N HIS A 485 35.35 -23.29 25.16
CA HIS A 485 36.63 -23.49 25.82
C HIS A 485 36.49 -23.57 27.35
N CYS A 486 35.74 -22.64 27.96
CA CYS A 486 35.46 -22.67 29.40
C CYS A 486 34.68 -23.93 29.80
N TYR A 487 33.75 -24.40 28.97
CA TYR A 487 33.02 -25.65 29.19
C TYR A 487 33.94 -26.87 29.17
N GLU A 488 34.79 -27.03 28.14
CA GLU A 488 35.72 -28.16 28.03
C GLU A 488 36.74 -28.20 29.19
N GLN A 489 37.18 -27.02 29.65
CA GLN A 489 38.13 -26.90 30.76
C GLN A 489 37.48 -26.96 32.14
N ASN A 490 36.15 -27.12 32.22
CA ASN A 490 35.37 -27.04 33.46
C ASN A 490 35.59 -25.73 34.24
N LYS A 491 35.82 -24.63 33.52
CA LYS A 491 36.06 -23.27 34.03
C LYS A 491 34.84 -22.37 33.86
N LEU A 492 33.64 -22.91 34.12
CA LEU A 492 32.38 -22.19 33.95
C LEU A 492 32.31 -20.90 34.77
N HIS A 493 33.02 -20.84 35.90
CA HIS A 493 33.10 -19.65 36.75
C HIS A 493 33.61 -18.38 36.03
N GLN A 494 34.34 -18.55 34.93
CA GLN A 494 34.90 -17.44 34.14
C GLN A 494 33.87 -16.79 33.20
N LEU A 495 32.77 -17.49 32.94
CA LEU A 495 31.68 -16.98 32.08
C LEU A 495 30.77 -16.01 32.84
N PHE A 496 30.83 -15.99 34.17
CA PHE A 496 30.03 -15.10 35.00
C PHE A 496 30.64 -13.71 35.11
N ARG A 497 29.77 -12.71 35.20
CA ARG A 497 30.16 -11.42 35.75
C ARG A 497 30.22 -11.49 37.27
N ASN A 498 30.93 -10.52 37.87
CA ASN A 498 31.24 -10.54 39.29
C ASN A 498 29.99 -10.45 40.21
N ASP A 499 28.87 -9.98 39.67
CA ASP A 499 27.61 -9.61 40.34
C ASP A 499 26.46 -10.64 40.14
N ASP A 500 26.74 -11.84 39.63
CA ASP A 500 25.72 -12.82 39.23
C ASP A 500 25.65 -14.02 40.19
N ASP A 501 25.40 -13.77 41.48
CA ASP A 501 25.46 -14.78 42.55
C ASP A 501 24.45 -15.93 42.37
N GLU A 502 23.21 -15.65 41.96
CA GLU A 502 22.21 -16.69 41.68
C GLU A 502 22.68 -17.70 40.63
N ALA A 503 23.36 -17.22 39.58
CA ALA A 503 23.85 -18.09 38.51
C ALA A 503 25.04 -18.96 38.96
N ARG A 504 25.83 -18.47 39.92
CA ARG A 504 26.91 -19.25 40.54
C ARG A 504 26.37 -20.36 41.43
N ASP A 505 25.31 -20.06 42.16
CA ASP A 505 24.67 -21.03 43.04
C ASP A 505 23.98 -22.16 42.24
N ASP A 506 23.61 -21.89 40.97
CA ASP A 506 22.94 -22.83 40.06
C ASP A 506 23.81 -23.23 38.84
N ILE A 507 25.10 -23.48 39.09
CA ILE A 507 26.10 -23.72 38.04
C ILE A 507 25.81 -24.95 37.15
N GLU A 508 25.18 -26.00 37.70
CA GLU A 508 24.83 -27.21 36.94
C GLU A 508 23.67 -26.98 35.97
N GLU A 509 22.68 -26.17 36.36
CA GLU A 509 21.61 -25.75 35.45
C GLU A 509 22.17 -24.84 34.35
N MET A 510 23.08 -23.92 34.69
CA MET A 510 23.73 -23.10 33.69
C MET A 510 24.56 -23.94 32.71
N LYS A 511 25.30 -24.94 33.21
CA LYS A 511 26.03 -25.91 32.37
C LYS A 511 25.09 -26.62 31.40
N THR A 512 23.91 -27.02 31.87
CA THR A 512 22.85 -27.60 31.03
C THR A 512 22.44 -26.64 29.91
N TYR A 513 22.21 -25.37 30.21
CA TYR A 513 21.86 -24.36 29.20
C TYR A 513 22.99 -24.12 28.18
N LEU A 514 24.26 -24.11 28.63
CA LEU A 514 25.42 -24.04 27.72
C LEU A 514 25.49 -25.26 26.80
N MET A 515 25.27 -26.47 27.33
CA MET A 515 25.26 -27.70 26.53
C MET A 515 24.18 -27.66 25.45
N ILE A 516 22.97 -27.19 25.79
CA ILE A 516 21.88 -27.00 24.83
C ILE A 516 22.30 -25.99 23.76
N ALA A 517 22.91 -24.88 24.15
CA ALA A 517 23.40 -23.88 23.20
C ALA A 517 24.42 -24.48 22.22
N PHE A 518 25.39 -25.27 22.71
CA PHE A 518 26.38 -25.95 21.87
C PHE A 518 25.77 -26.97 20.91
N TRP A 519 24.74 -27.71 21.34
CA TRP A 519 23.96 -28.56 20.43
C TRP A 519 23.28 -27.75 19.32
N CYS A 520 22.76 -26.57 19.64
CA CYS A 520 22.10 -25.68 18.69
C CYS A 520 23.06 -25.06 17.67
N ILE A 521 24.30 -24.73 18.05
CA ILE A 521 25.26 -24.01 17.17
C ILE A 521 26.20 -24.92 16.36
N GLN A 522 25.89 -26.21 16.22
CA GLN A 522 26.70 -27.13 15.42
C GLN A 522 26.83 -26.66 13.96
N GLU A 523 28.02 -26.79 13.36
CA GLU A 523 28.21 -26.40 11.97
C GLU A 523 27.32 -27.22 11.02
N ASP A 524 27.23 -28.53 11.24
CA ASP A 524 26.31 -29.41 10.50
C ASP A 524 24.87 -29.26 11.02
N ALA A 525 24.00 -28.68 10.19
CA ALA A 525 22.58 -28.50 10.48
C ALA A 525 21.85 -29.82 10.82
N SER A 526 22.32 -30.97 10.36
CA SER A 526 21.71 -32.26 10.67
C SER A 526 21.87 -32.65 12.15
N ARG A 527 22.97 -32.22 12.79
CA ARG A 527 23.29 -32.49 14.20
C ARG A 527 22.57 -31.58 15.18
N ARG A 528 22.07 -30.44 14.72
CA ARG A 528 21.30 -29.52 15.57
C ARG A 528 19.97 -30.18 15.98
N PRO A 529 19.52 -30.05 17.24
CA PRO A 529 18.21 -30.55 17.66
C PRO A 529 17.06 -29.81 16.94
N THR A 530 15.84 -30.35 17.03
CA THR A 530 14.63 -29.58 16.69
C THR A 530 14.27 -28.65 17.86
N MET A 531 13.46 -27.61 17.61
CA MET A 531 13.02 -26.74 18.71
C MET A 531 12.17 -27.49 19.74
N ARG A 532 11.45 -28.54 19.35
CA ARG A 532 10.76 -29.42 20.31
C ARG A 532 11.72 -30.06 21.29
N ASN A 533 12.80 -30.66 20.78
CA ASN A 533 13.83 -31.27 21.62
C ASN A 533 14.50 -30.21 22.50
N VAL A 534 14.81 -29.03 21.95
CA VAL A 534 15.38 -27.91 22.73
C VAL A 534 14.46 -27.50 23.86
N THR A 535 13.15 -27.33 23.63
CA THR A 535 12.18 -27.01 24.67
C THR A 535 12.13 -28.09 25.75
N GLN A 536 12.12 -29.37 25.36
CA GLN A 536 12.14 -30.49 26.31
C GLN A 536 13.42 -30.55 27.16
N MET A 537 14.57 -30.23 26.56
CA MET A 537 15.86 -30.14 27.25
C MET A 537 15.88 -28.97 28.24
N LEU A 538 15.35 -27.80 27.86
CA LEU A 538 15.21 -26.63 28.76
C LEU A 538 14.23 -26.88 29.91
N GLU A 539 13.21 -27.71 29.69
CA GLU A 539 12.27 -28.12 30.73
C GLU A 539 12.80 -29.24 31.64
N GLY A 540 14.01 -29.77 31.36
CA GLY A 540 14.61 -30.87 32.13
C GLY A 540 13.94 -32.23 31.95
N THR A 541 13.16 -32.41 30.86
CA THR A 541 12.38 -33.64 30.61
C THR A 541 13.15 -34.72 29.85
N VAL A 542 14.35 -34.40 29.36
CA VAL A 542 15.19 -35.29 28.56
C VAL A 542 16.64 -35.21 29.06
N GLU A 543 17.31 -36.36 29.17
CA GLU A 543 18.73 -36.42 29.51
C GLU A 543 19.60 -35.84 28.40
N LEU A 544 20.53 -34.95 28.79
CA LEU A 544 21.45 -34.28 27.87
C LEU A 544 22.78 -35.03 27.77
N SER A 545 23.11 -35.47 26.55
CA SER A 545 24.45 -35.95 26.23
C SER A 545 25.43 -34.80 25.97
N ASN A 546 26.72 -35.03 26.18
CA ASN A 546 27.77 -34.08 25.87
C ASN A 546 27.71 -33.63 24.40
N PRO A 547 27.65 -32.31 24.12
CA PRO A 547 27.66 -31.80 22.76
C PRO A 547 29.03 -32.01 22.11
N PRO A 548 29.09 -32.28 20.79
CA PRO A 548 30.34 -32.24 20.05
C PRO A 548 30.86 -30.81 19.92
N ASN A 549 32.15 -30.64 19.64
CA ASN A 549 32.75 -29.33 19.42
C ASN A 549 32.08 -28.61 18.24
N PRO A 550 31.44 -27.44 18.46
CA PRO A 550 30.75 -26.68 17.41
C PRO A 550 31.66 -26.25 16.25
N SER A 551 32.94 -26.02 16.53
CA SER A 551 33.92 -25.35 15.64
C SER A 551 34.87 -26.33 14.93
N SER A 552 34.50 -27.62 14.78
CA SER A 552 35.44 -28.69 14.37
C SER A 552 36.10 -28.56 12.98
N LEU A 553 35.77 -27.55 12.15
CA LEU A 553 36.45 -27.27 10.88
C LEU A 553 37.37 -26.03 10.89
N TYR A 554 37.26 -25.11 11.86
CA TYR A 554 38.15 -23.94 11.93
C TYR A 554 39.56 -24.30 12.45
N VAL A 555 39.69 -25.40 13.19
CA VAL A 555 40.96 -25.89 13.73
C VAL A 555 41.87 -26.46 12.62
N GLN A 556 41.33 -26.89 11.48
CA GLN A 556 42.14 -27.43 10.37
C GLN A 556 42.90 -26.36 9.56
N CYS A 557 42.57 -25.07 9.68
CA CYS A 557 43.25 -24.00 8.94
C CYS A 557 44.30 -23.23 9.75
N LYS A 558 44.46 -23.48 11.06
CA LYS A 558 45.57 -22.93 11.86
C LYS A 558 46.80 -23.86 11.92
N GLY A 559 46.75 -25.01 11.22
CA GLY A 559 47.77 -26.06 11.25
C GLY A 559 48.38 -26.42 9.89
N LEU A 560 48.50 -25.47 8.97
CA LEU A 560 49.26 -25.61 7.72
C LEU A 560 50.17 -24.41 7.47
#